data_AF-A0A5J4PBU0-F1
#
_entry.id   AF-A0A5J4PBU0-F1
#
_cell.length_a   1.000
_cell.length_b   1.000
_cell.length_c   1.000
_cell.angle_alpha   90.00
_cell.angle_beta   90.00
_cell.angle_gamma   90.00
#
_symmetry.space_group_name_H-M   'P 1'
#
loop_
_entity.id
_entity.type
_entity.pdbx_description
1 polymer ?
#
loop_
_entity_poly.entity_id
_entity_poly.type
_entity_poly.pdbx_seq_one_letter_code
_entity_poly.pdbx_strand_id
1 'polypeptide(L)' 'MSYANSAHLFFPYYINAMSDSKYISIKGAKVNNLKSIDVDMPRNKLVVITGLSGSGKSS' A
#
# COMPACT_ATOMS: atom_id res chain seq x y z
N MET A 1 6.87 -43.22 -16.15
CA MET A 1 7.28 -41.81 -15.94
C MET A 1 6.24 -41.10 -15.10
N SER A 2 6.68 -40.59 -13.95
CA SER A 2 5.87 -40.01 -12.88
C SER A 2 5.41 -38.59 -13.24
N TYR A 3 4.12 -38.39 -13.49
CA TYR A 3 3.49 -37.07 -13.73
C TYR A 3 2.79 -36.52 -12.47
N ALA A 4 2.97 -37.12 -11.30
CA ALA A 4 2.19 -36.77 -10.09
C ALA A 4 2.78 -35.64 -9.23
N ASN A 5 4.01 -35.15 -9.50
CA ASN A 5 4.71 -34.23 -8.58
C ASN A 5 4.84 -32.77 -9.05
N SER A 6 4.25 -32.37 -10.17
CA SER A 6 4.41 -31.00 -10.69
C SER A 6 3.44 -29.99 -10.05
N ALA A 7 2.26 -30.43 -9.59
CA ALA A 7 1.27 -29.54 -9.00
C ALA A 7 1.67 -29.06 -7.59
N HIS A 8 2.28 -29.93 -6.78
CA HIS A 8 2.65 -29.59 -5.40
C HIS A 8 3.80 -28.57 -5.32
N LEU A 9 4.62 -28.47 -6.38
CA LEU A 9 5.67 -27.44 -6.53
C LEU A 9 5.14 -26.14 -7.18
N PHE A 10 3.91 -26.14 -7.70
CA PHE A 10 3.32 -24.98 -8.39
C PHE A 10 2.53 -24.08 -7.43
N PHE A 11 1.89 -24.64 -6.39
CA PHE A 11 1.06 -23.87 -5.46
C PHE A 11 1.81 -23.03 -4.40
N PRO A 12 2.89 -23.50 -3.73
CA PRO A 12 3.49 -22.74 -2.62
C PRO A 12 4.37 -21.55 -3.06
N TYR A 13 4.80 -21.49 -4.33
CA TYR A 13 5.58 -20.36 -4.85
C TYR A 13 4.72 -19.12 -5.14
N TYR A 14 3.47 -19.30 -5.58
CA TYR A 14 2.60 -18.17 -5.94
C TYR A 14 1.99 -17.45 -4.73
N ILE A 15 1.93 -18.08 -3.55
CA ILE A 15 1.38 -17.46 -2.34
C ILE A 15 2.34 -16.49 -1.66
N ASN A 16 3.66 -16.69 -1.82
CA ASN A 16 4.67 -15.84 -1.20
C ASN A 16 4.99 -14.57 -2.02
N ALA A 17 4.49 -14.50 -3.26
CA ALA A 17 4.74 -13.40 -4.19
C ALA A 17 3.76 -12.23 -4.06
N MET A 18 2.72 -12.35 -3.22
CA MET A 18 1.83 -11.24 -2.90
C MET A 18 2.57 -10.26 -1.99
N SER A 19 3.27 -9.34 -2.64
CA SER A 19 4.14 -8.35 -2.01
C SER A 19 3.38 -7.53 -0.97
N ASP A 20 3.86 -7.56 0.26
CA ASP A 20 3.49 -6.54 1.24
C ASP A 20 3.98 -5.18 0.72
N SER A 21 3.05 -4.37 0.20
CA SER A 21 3.41 -3.01 -0.23
C SER A 21 3.87 -2.24 1.00
N LYS A 22 5.15 -1.84 1.01
CA LYS A 22 5.76 -1.16 2.18
C LYS A 22 5.05 0.16 2.52
N TYR A 23 4.29 0.71 1.57
CA TYR A 23 3.60 1.99 1.68
C TYR A 23 2.13 1.90 1.26
N ILE A 24 1.34 2.80 1.83
CA ILE A 24 0.01 3.23 1.37
C ILE A 24 0.26 4.53 0.61
N SER A 25 -0.04 4.53 -0.69
CA SER A 25 0.17 5.68 -1.58
C SER A 25 -1.16 6.35 -1.90
N ILE A 26 -1.25 7.64 -1.61
CA ILE A 26 -2.31 8.53 -2.04
C ILE A 26 -1.73 9.36 -3.19
N LYS A 27 -2.35 9.35 -4.36
CA LYS A 27 -1.90 10.13 -5.52
C LYS A 27 -2.99 11.10 -5.96
N GLY A 28 -2.61 12.34 -6.23
CA GLY A 28 -3.48 13.38 -6.74
C GLY A 28 -4.66 13.72 -5.83
N ALA A 29 -4.45 13.78 -4.51
CA ALA A 29 -5.52 14.15 -3.58
C ALA A 29 -5.93 15.62 -3.78
N LYS A 30 -7.22 15.84 -4.07
CA LYS A 30 -7.80 17.14 -4.48
C LYS A 30 -9.06 17.53 -3.69
N VAL A 31 -9.35 16.86 -2.59
CA VAL A 31 -10.55 17.16 -1.80
C VAL A 31 -10.34 18.45 -0.99
N ASN A 32 -11.30 19.37 -1.06
CA ASN A 32 -11.29 20.66 -0.36
C ASN A 32 -10.02 21.51 -0.65
N ASN A 33 -9.21 21.77 0.39
CA ASN A 33 -8.01 22.61 0.32
C ASN A 33 -6.78 21.88 -0.23
N LEU A 34 -6.89 20.61 -0.63
CA LEU A 34 -5.77 19.83 -1.12
C LEU A 34 -5.37 20.23 -2.55
N LYS A 35 -4.09 20.58 -2.73
CA LYS A 35 -3.54 21.09 -3.99
C LYS A 35 -2.96 19.99 -4.88
N SER A 36 -3.70 18.91 -5.13
CA SER A 36 -3.20 17.73 -5.87
C SER A 36 -1.94 17.12 -5.23
N ILE A 37 -2.05 16.69 -3.97
CA ILE A 37 -0.89 16.16 -3.24
C ILE A 37 -0.72 14.66 -3.45
N ASP A 38 0.54 14.23 -3.50
CA ASP A 38 0.96 12.84 -3.48
C ASP A 38 1.60 12.54 -2.12
N VAL A 39 1.15 11.47 -1.45
CA VAL A 39 1.63 11.08 -0.11
C VAL A 39 1.86 9.58 -0.07
N ASP A 40 3.03 9.16 0.37
CA ASP A 40 3.36 7.75 0.62
C ASP A 40 3.54 7.54 2.14
N MET A 41 2.65 6.76 2.75
CA MET A 41 2.67 6.46 4.19
C MET A 41 3.14 5.03 4.45
N PRO A 42 4.16 4.80 5.28
CA PRO A 42 4.64 3.45 5.55
C PRO A 42 3.57 2.60 6.26
N ARG A 43 3.42 1.35 5.83
CA ARG A 43 2.57 0.37 6.54
C ARG A 43 3.18 -0.04 7.87
N ASN A 44 2.33 -0.47 8.79
CA ASN A 44 2.70 -1.02 10.10
C ASN A 44 3.55 -0.06 10.97
N LYS A 45 3.35 1.25 10.77
CA LYS A 45 4.00 2.30 11.57
C LYS A 45 2.96 3.31 12.05
N LEU A 46 3.20 3.89 13.22
CA LEU A 46 2.44 5.03 13.69
C LEU A 46 2.86 6.27 12.91
N VAL A 47 1.97 6.79 12.07
CA VAL A 47 2.18 8.02 11.28
C VAL A 47 1.28 9.12 11.87
N VAL A 48 1.89 10.23 12.27
CA VAL A 48 1.17 11.38 12.83
C VAL A 48 1.15 12.50 11.79
N ILE A 49 -0.05 12.91 11.37
CA ILE A 49 -0.24 14.03 10.44
C ILE A 49 -0.53 15.29 11.26
N THR A 50 0.36 16.29 11.16
CA THR A 50 0.24 17.56 11.91
C THR A 50 0.16 18.75 10.96
N GLY A 51 -0.15 19.93 11.50
CA GLY A 51 -0.26 21.17 10.73
C GLY A 51 -1.33 22.11 11.26
N LEU A 52 -1.27 23.37 10.83
CA LEU A 52 -2.20 24.44 11.22
C LEU A 52 -3.67 24.10 10.91
N SER A 53 -4.62 24.71 11.62
CA SER A 53 -6.05 24.54 11.30
C SER A 53 -6.33 24.92 9.83
N GLY A 54 -7.19 24.16 9.15
CA GLY A 54 -7.52 24.38 7.73
C GLY A 54 -6.50 23.84 6.71
N SER A 55 -5.40 23.21 7.13
CA SER A 55 -4.34 22.70 6.24
C SER A 55 -4.68 21.42 5.45
N GLY A 56 -5.91 20.89 5.58
CA GLY A 56 -6.32 19.68 4.86
C GLY A 56 -5.92 18.35 5.51
N LYS A 57 -5.72 18.29 6.84
CA LYS A 57 -5.39 17.03 7.55
C LYS A 57 -6.56 16.03 7.62
N SER A 58 -7.78 16.55 7.65
CA SER A 58 -9.02 15.76 7.76
C SER A 58 -9.78 15.67 6.43
N SER A 59 -9.24 16.25 5.37
CA SER A 59 -9.77 16.19 4.00
C SER A 59 -9.00 15.14 3.20
#